data_AF-A0A9Q0SQV8-F1
#
_entry.id   AF-A0A9Q0SQV8-F1
#
_cell.length_a   1.000
_cell.length_b   1.000
_cell.length_c   1.000
_cell.angle_alpha   90.00
_cell.angle_beta   90.00
_cell.angle_gamma   90.00
#
_symmetry.space_group_name_H-M   'P 1'
#
loop_
_entity.id
_entity.type
_entity.pdbx_description
1 polymer ?
#
loop_
_entity_poly.entity_id
_entity_poly.type
_entity_poly.pdbx_seq_one_letter_code
_entity_poly.pdbx_strand_id
1 'polypeptide(L)'
;MGDECGQSSGGSTSYGSQKPFDWDALSTGFGIQTTQFISFLSSLKTRRGDLLQKRDFLKEENIDWHGSDQTPPRWEDPSCKFLAMTLKVDQPGSRLISESSHVEGDIFIAFNAAGHSESVTLPEVPEGMAWHRLVDTALPFPGFFSNDSEPIILQPYQMKSHSCILLEANVHDVSFSSTGIHLQIQKQNSFVVD
;
A
#
# COMPACT_ATOMS: atom_id res chain seq x y z
N MET A 1 14.45 6.84 -19.50
CA MET A 1 13.67 8.06 -19.22
C MET A 1 12.38 7.92 -19.99
N GLY A 2 11.24 8.10 -19.34
CA GLY A 2 9.92 7.88 -19.93
C GLY A 2 9.08 6.78 -19.27
N ASP A 3 9.64 5.97 -18.38
CA ASP A 3 8.85 4.94 -17.67
C ASP A 3 7.81 5.60 -16.74
N GLU A 4 8.15 6.77 -16.19
CA GLU A 4 7.29 7.59 -15.34
C GLU A 4 6.06 8.19 -16.05
N CYS A 5 6.05 8.16 -17.38
CA CYS A 5 4.92 8.56 -18.22
C CYS A 5 4.43 7.43 -19.14
N GLY A 6 4.97 6.21 -18.95
CA GLY A 6 4.64 5.02 -19.73
C GLY A 6 4.99 5.13 -21.22
N GLN A 7 6.12 5.76 -21.53
CA GLN A 7 6.70 5.80 -22.86
C GLN A 7 6.95 4.37 -23.38
N SER A 8 6.60 4.11 -24.64
CA SER A 8 6.73 2.79 -25.26
C SER A 8 7.53 2.84 -26.56
N SER A 9 8.42 1.85 -26.75
CA SER A 9 9.10 1.59 -28.02
C SER A 9 8.26 0.72 -28.98
N GLY A 10 7.00 0.41 -28.62
CA GLY A 10 6.18 -0.54 -29.37
C GLY A 10 6.73 -1.97 -29.34
N GLY A 11 7.49 -2.33 -28.31
CA GLY A 11 8.11 -3.65 -28.15
C GLY A 11 9.44 -3.81 -28.91
N SER A 12 9.98 -2.74 -29.50
CA SER A 12 11.29 -2.79 -30.17
C SER A 12 12.43 -2.73 -29.16
N THR A 13 13.44 -3.58 -29.34
CA THR A 13 14.69 -3.60 -28.57
C THR A 13 15.85 -2.90 -29.28
N SER A 14 15.64 -2.41 -30.51
CA SER A 14 16.67 -1.74 -31.29
C SER A 14 17.04 -0.41 -30.66
N TYR A 15 18.35 -0.11 -30.52
CA TYR A 15 18.79 1.17 -29.98
C TYR A 15 18.26 2.37 -30.79
N GLY A 16 18.13 2.22 -32.11
CA GLY A 16 17.60 3.26 -33.01
C GLY A 16 16.07 3.44 -32.98
N SER A 17 15.34 2.60 -32.23
CA SER A 17 13.88 2.76 -32.06
C SER A 17 13.51 3.69 -30.90
N GLN A 18 14.50 4.23 -30.18
CA GLN A 18 14.28 5.27 -29.18
C GLN A 18 13.71 6.52 -29.85
N LYS A 19 12.48 6.85 -29.49
CA LYS A 19 11.83 8.08 -29.91
C LYS A 19 12.21 9.21 -28.95
N PRO A 20 12.24 10.47 -29.42
CA PRO A 20 12.26 11.63 -28.52
C PRO A 20 11.16 11.52 -27.48
N PHE A 21 11.39 12.14 -26.32
CA PHE A 21 10.39 12.19 -25.27
C PHE A 21 9.14 12.90 -25.77
N ASP A 22 7.99 12.25 -25.62
CA ASP A 22 6.69 12.77 -26.03
C ASP A 22 6.09 13.61 -24.88
N TRP A 23 6.28 14.93 -24.94
CA TRP A 23 5.74 15.85 -23.95
C TRP A 23 4.21 15.91 -23.97
N ASP A 24 3.59 15.64 -25.12
CA ASP A 24 2.13 15.65 -25.24
C ASP A 24 1.53 14.42 -24.56
N ALA A 25 2.23 13.29 -24.53
CA ALA A 25 1.81 12.08 -23.81
C ALA A 25 1.58 12.32 -22.31
N LEU A 26 2.30 13.27 -21.69
CA LEU A 26 2.09 13.65 -20.28
C LEU A 26 0.72 14.26 -20.01
N SER A 27 0.08 14.85 -21.02
CA SER A 27 -1.26 15.44 -20.91
C SER A 27 -2.38 14.40 -21.03
N THR A 28 -2.06 13.16 -21.42
CA THR A 28 -3.05 12.08 -21.52
C THR A 28 -3.46 11.58 -20.13
N GLY A 29 -4.65 11.00 -20.01
CA GLY A 29 -5.13 10.45 -18.73
C GLY A 29 -4.18 9.38 -18.16
N PHE A 30 -3.59 8.56 -19.03
CA PHE A 30 -2.58 7.56 -18.63
C PHE A 30 -1.30 8.23 -18.16
N GLY A 31 -0.76 9.20 -18.90
CA GLY A 31 0.43 9.96 -18.52
C GLY A 31 0.25 10.64 -17.16
N ILE A 32 -0.88 11.33 -16.94
CA ILE A 32 -1.23 11.95 -15.66
C ILE A 32 -1.25 10.93 -14.53
N GLN A 33 -1.96 9.81 -14.72
CA GLN A 33 -2.09 8.75 -13.73
C GLN A 33 -0.72 8.18 -13.34
N THR A 34 0.09 7.78 -14.32
CA THR A 34 1.40 7.16 -14.11
C THR A 34 2.36 8.14 -13.46
N THR A 35 2.42 9.38 -13.93
CA THR A 35 3.34 10.38 -13.36
C THR A 35 2.96 10.73 -11.92
N GLN A 36 1.67 10.86 -11.61
CA GLN A 36 1.23 11.10 -10.22
C GLN A 36 1.54 9.91 -9.32
N PHE A 37 1.32 8.68 -9.79
CA PHE A 37 1.62 7.49 -9.00
C PHE A 37 3.12 7.31 -8.74
N ILE A 38 3.96 7.52 -9.76
CA ILE A 38 5.43 7.45 -9.59
C ILE A 38 5.94 8.59 -8.68
N SER A 39 5.35 9.78 -8.78
CA SER A 39 5.65 10.90 -7.88
C SER A 39 5.24 10.57 -6.43
N PHE A 40 4.09 9.93 -6.25
CA PHE A 40 3.62 9.44 -4.95
C PHE A 40 4.60 8.42 -4.36
N LEU A 41 4.98 7.37 -5.11
CA LEU A 41 5.93 6.36 -4.65
C LEU A 41 7.31 6.95 -4.32
N SER A 42 7.77 7.94 -5.09
CA SER A 42 9.04 8.64 -4.82
C SER A 42 8.98 9.45 -3.52
N SER A 43 7.85 10.11 -3.29
CA SER A 43 7.60 10.86 -2.05
C SER A 43 7.48 9.92 -0.86
N LEU A 44 6.75 8.81 -1.01
CA LEU A 44 6.61 7.77 0.00
C LEU A 44 7.96 7.15 0.36
N LYS A 45 8.80 6.81 -0.63
CA LYS A 45 10.16 6.31 -0.39
C LYS A 45 10.98 7.29 0.44
N THR A 46 10.84 8.59 0.19
CA THR A 46 11.55 9.65 0.93
C THR A 46 11.01 9.79 2.35
N ARG A 47 9.69 9.83 2.52
CA ARG A 47 9.01 9.90 3.82
C ARG A 47 9.37 8.70 4.70
N ARG A 48 9.24 7.50 4.14
CA ARG A 48 9.57 6.21 4.78
C ARG A 48 11.01 5.78 4.54
N GLY A 49 11.92 6.76 4.46
CA GLY A 49 13.35 6.49 4.30
C GLY A 49 13.95 5.70 5.45
N ASP A 50 13.28 5.71 6.61
CA ASP A 50 13.62 4.88 7.76
C ASP A 50 13.55 3.37 7.49
N LEU A 51 12.60 2.93 6.67
CA LEU A 51 12.41 1.53 6.29
C LEU A 51 12.94 1.22 4.88
N LEU A 52 12.73 2.14 3.93
CA LEU A 52 12.94 1.90 2.50
C LEU A 52 14.30 2.41 1.98
N GLN A 53 15.11 3.05 2.82
CA GLN A 53 16.43 3.58 2.45
C GLN A 53 17.54 3.23 3.47
N LYS A 54 17.44 2.06 4.11
CA LYS A 54 18.53 1.55 4.98
C LYS A 54 19.80 1.29 4.14
N ARG A 55 20.96 1.63 4.72
CA ARG A 55 22.28 1.39 4.11
C ARG A 55 22.77 -0.04 4.32
N ASP A 56 22.35 -0.64 5.42
CA ASP A 56 22.66 -2.03 5.78
C ASP A 56 21.47 -2.93 5.45
N PHE A 57 21.72 -4.23 5.34
CA PHE A 57 20.66 -5.22 5.19
C PHE A 57 19.69 -5.17 6.39
N LEU A 58 18.41 -5.42 6.12
CA LEU A 58 17.41 -5.59 7.17
C LEU A 58 17.79 -6.78 8.04
N LYS A 59 17.63 -6.62 9.35
CA LYS A 59 17.75 -7.71 10.30
C LYS A 59 16.48 -8.54 10.30
N GLU A 60 16.57 -9.79 10.75
CA GLU A 60 15.44 -10.71 10.83
C GLU A 60 14.30 -10.12 11.69
N GLU A 61 14.61 -9.42 12.78
CA GLU A 61 13.61 -8.76 13.61
C GLU A 61 12.90 -7.56 12.95
N ASN A 62 13.42 -7.05 11.82
CA ASN A 62 12.89 -5.88 11.11
C ASN A 62 12.00 -6.24 9.91
N ILE A 63 11.92 -7.51 9.54
CA ILE A 63 11.12 -7.95 8.40
C ILE A 63 10.47 -9.31 8.66
N ASP A 64 9.15 -9.35 8.55
CA ASP A 64 8.40 -10.60 8.52
C ASP A 64 7.95 -10.89 7.09
N TRP A 65 7.97 -12.16 6.71
CA TRP A 65 7.45 -12.63 5.42
C TRP A 65 6.20 -13.48 5.62
N HIS A 66 5.20 -13.31 4.76
CA HIS A 66 3.89 -13.93 4.92
C HIS A 66 3.32 -14.47 3.61
N GLY A 67 2.59 -15.58 3.71
CA GLY A 67 1.52 -15.97 2.79
C GLY A 67 0.25 -15.16 3.05
N SER A 68 -0.82 -15.42 2.28
CA SER A 68 -2.06 -14.63 2.38
C SER A 68 -2.79 -14.81 3.71
N ASP A 69 -2.54 -15.91 4.40
CA ASP A 69 -3.13 -16.28 5.69
C ASP A 69 -2.17 -16.09 6.88
N GLN A 70 -1.13 -15.24 6.74
CA GLN A 70 -0.06 -15.04 7.73
C GLN A 70 0.86 -16.25 7.97
N THR A 71 0.70 -17.34 7.22
CA THR A 71 1.64 -18.47 7.28
C THR A 71 3.01 -18.09 6.68
N PRO A 72 4.10 -18.79 7.01
CA PRO A 72 5.37 -18.60 6.33
C PRO A 72 5.23 -18.87 4.81
N PRO A 73 5.88 -18.07 3.94
CA PRO A 73 5.83 -18.32 2.51
C PRO A 73 6.39 -19.70 2.15
N ARG A 74 5.74 -20.37 1.20
CA ARG A 74 6.20 -21.66 0.66
C ARG A 74 7.25 -21.43 -0.43
N TRP A 75 8.47 -21.09 -0.03
CA TRP A 75 9.56 -20.73 -0.96
C TRP A 75 9.90 -21.78 -2.02
N GLU A 76 9.76 -23.06 -1.66
CA GLU A 76 10.07 -24.19 -2.56
C GLU A 76 8.93 -24.52 -3.54
N ASP A 77 7.77 -23.88 -3.42
CA ASP A 77 6.61 -24.14 -4.26
C ASP A 77 6.52 -23.10 -5.40
N PRO A 78 6.91 -23.45 -6.65
CA PRO A 78 6.87 -22.52 -7.78
C PRO A 78 5.45 -22.12 -8.19
N SER A 79 4.42 -22.82 -7.69
CA SER A 79 3.01 -22.46 -7.92
C SER A 79 2.55 -21.31 -7.04
N CYS A 80 3.27 -20.97 -5.96
CA CYS A 80 2.94 -19.85 -5.11
C CYS A 80 3.14 -18.52 -5.86
N LYS A 81 2.03 -17.78 -6.03
CA LYS A 81 1.99 -16.48 -6.71
C LYS A 81 1.61 -15.32 -5.78
N PHE A 82 1.58 -15.56 -4.47
CA PHE A 82 1.34 -14.55 -3.46
C PHE A 82 2.58 -14.43 -2.56
N LEU A 83 2.95 -13.19 -2.23
CA LEU A 83 3.97 -12.89 -1.24
C LEU A 83 3.65 -11.58 -0.54
N ALA A 84 3.73 -11.58 0.79
CA ALA A 84 3.61 -10.37 1.59
C ALA A 84 4.80 -10.22 2.55
N MET A 85 5.03 -8.99 2.98
CA MET A 85 6.05 -8.65 3.97
C MET A 85 5.57 -7.54 4.89
N THR A 86 6.06 -7.55 6.13
CA THR A 86 5.90 -6.46 7.10
C THR A 86 7.28 -5.88 7.41
N LEU A 87 7.50 -4.61 7.11
CA LEU A 87 8.70 -3.86 7.48
C LEU A 87 8.46 -3.15 8.80
N LYS A 88 9.27 -3.47 9.81
CA LYS A 88 9.10 -2.99 11.18
C LYS A 88 10.00 -1.82 11.50
N VAL A 89 9.44 -0.79 12.13
CA VAL A 89 10.24 0.33 12.64
C VAL A 89 11.17 -0.14 13.75
N ASP A 90 12.40 0.41 13.78
CA ASP A 90 13.33 0.12 14.87
C ASP A 90 12.72 0.62 16.19
N GLN A 91 12.81 -0.19 17.26
CA GLN A 91 12.17 0.12 18.54
C GLN A 91 12.50 1.55 19.03
N PRO A 92 11.55 2.24 19.70
CA PRO A 92 11.56 3.68 19.99
C PRO A 92 12.69 4.20 20.91
N GLY A 93 13.73 3.41 21.21
CA GLY A 93 14.88 3.84 22.00
C GLY A 93 15.92 4.68 21.23
N SER A 94 15.80 4.84 19.91
CA SER A 94 16.85 5.45 19.07
C SER A 94 16.46 6.74 18.36
N ARG A 95 15.17 7.14 18.38
CA ARG A 95 14.71 8.38 17.75
C ARG A 95 14.22 9.36 18.80
N LEU A 96 14.93 10.48 18.92
CA LEU A 96 14.43 11.67 19.61
C LEU A 96 13.06 11.99 19.02
N ILE A 97 12.01 11.75 19.79
CA ILE A 97 10.65 12.10 19.45
C ILE A 97 10.62 13.62 19.37
N SER A 98 10.70 14.18 18.16
CA SER A 98 10.37 15.58 17.94
C SER A 98 8.86 15.71 18.10
N GLU A 99 8.42 16.64 18.95
CA GLU A 99 7.03 16.87 19.40
C GLU A 99 6.02 17.20 18.27
N SER A 100 6.42 17.08 17.00
CA SER A 100 5.62 17.35 15.81
C SER A 100 5.62 16.22 14.77
N SER A 101 6.28 15.08 15.03
CA SER A 101 6.30 13.97 14.07
C SER A 101 5.14 13.01 14.32
N HIS A 102 4.24 12.86 13.34
CA HIS A 102 3.33 11.72 13.27
C HIS A 102 4.14 10.43 13.51
N VAL A 103 3.68 9.58 14.43
CA VAL A 103 4.32 8.29 14.68
C VAL A 103 3.93 7.35 13.55
N GLU A 104 4.76 7.30 12.51
CA GLU A 104 4.60 6.36 11.41
C GLU A 104 5.03 4.96 11.89
N GLY A 105 4.08 4.02 11.90
CA GLY A 105 4.30 2.64 12.30
C GLY A 105 4.80 1.77 11.16
N ASP A 106 4.66 0.46 11.29
CA ASP A 106 5.14 -0.52 10.32
C ASP A 106 4.51 -0.35 8.92
N ILE A 107 5.15 -0.92 7.90
CA ILE A 107 4.62 -0.97 6.52
C ILE A 107 4.33 -2.42 6.17
N PHE A 108 3.13 -2.70 5.67
CA PHE A 108 2.76 -3.99 5.10
C PHE A 108 2.66 -3.89 3.58
N ILE A 109 3.32 -4.79 2.86
CA ILE A 109 3.28 -4.84 1.39
C ILE A 109 2.88 -6.25 0.99
N ALA A 110 1.93 -6.39 0.06
CA ALA A 110 1.58 -7.67 -0.53
C ALA A 110 1.50 -7.60 -2.05
N PHE A 111 1.92 -8.68 -2.70
CA PHE A 111 1.88 -8.88 -4.13
C PHE A 111 1.06 -10.13 -4.44
N ASN A 112 0.04 -9.98 -5.29
CA ASN A 112 -0.73 -11.09 -5.84
C ASN A 112 -0.47 -11.17 -7.34
N ALA A 113 0.43 -12.04 -7.74
CA ALA A 113 0.71 -12.34 -9.15
C ALA A 113 -0.22 -13.41 -9.72
N ALA A 114 -1.14 -13.97 -8.91
CA ALA A 114 -2.08 -14.99 -9.37
C ALA A 114 -3.16 -14.40 -10.28
N GLY A 115 -3.74 -15.25 -11.12
CA GLY A 115 -4.91 -14.91 -11.96
C GLY A 115 -6.23 -14.84 -11.19
N HIS A 116 -6.24 -15.07 -9.88
CA HIS A 116 -7.42 -15.00 -9.01
C HIS A 116 -7.20 -14.05 -7.83
N SER A 117 -8.29 -13.68 -7.17
CA SER A 117 -8.22 -12.86 -5.94
C SER A 117 -7.71 -13.69 -4.76
N GLU A 118 -7.11 -13.00 -3.79
CA GLU A 118 -6.57 -13.55 -2.55
C GLU A 118 -7.23 -12.83 -1.36
N SER A 119 -7.48 -13.60 -0.30
CA SER A 119 -8.04 -13.08 0.94
C SER A 119 -6.90 -12.92 1.94
N VAL A 120 -6.49 -11.68 2.20
CA VAL A 120 -5.27 -11.37 2.96
C VAL A 120 -5.60 -11.07 4.42
N THR A 121 -5.12 -11.93 5.31
CA THR A 121 -5.10 -11.65 6.75
C THR A 121 -3.97 -10.66 7.02
N LEU A 122 -4.28 -9.54 7.67
CA LEU A 122 -3.27 -8.52 7.99
C LEU A 122 -2.58 -8.87 9.33
N PRO A 123 -1.29 -8.54 9.51
CA PRO A 123 -0.64 -8.69 10.80
C PRO A 123 -1.31 -7.82 11.85
N GLU A 124 -1.23 -8.24 13.11
CA GLU A 124 -1.65 -7.41 14.22
C GLU A 124 -0.79 -6.14 14.32
N VAL A 125 -1.43 -5.02 14.64
CA VAL A 125 -0.76 -3.74 14.90
C VAL A 125 -0.87 -3.41 16.38
N PRO A 126 0.06 -2.61 16.93
CA PRO A 126 -0.01 -2.16 18.32
C PRO A 126 -1.35 -1.49 18.67
N GLU A 127 -1.73 -1.53 19.95
CA GLU A 127 -2.94 -0.90 20.45
C GLU A 127 -2.96 0.60 20.09
N GLY A 128 -4.11 1.08 19.58
CA GLY A 128 -4.27 2.46 19.14
C GLY A 128 -3.78 2.74 17.71
N MET A 129 -3.29 1.74 16.98
CA MET A 129 -2.97 1.85 15.56
C MET A 129 -3.95 1.06 14.68
N ALA A 130 -4.04 1.45 13.42
CA ALA A 130 -4.75 0.71 12.38
C ALA A 130 -3.95 0.76 11.07
N TRP A 131 -4.17 -0.24 10.21
CA TRP A 131 -3.66 -0.23 8.85
C TRP A 131 -4.43 0.79 8.00
N HIS A 132 -3.70 1.70 7.37
CA HIS A 132 -4.20 2.66 6.39
C HIS A 132 -3.67 2.28 5.01
N ARG A 133 -4.53 2.33 4.00
CA ARG A 133 -4.18 1.93 2.63
C ARG A 133 -3.53 3.06 1.88
N LEU A 134 -2.23 2.94 1.66
CA LEU A 134 -1.48 3.88 0.83
C LEU A 134 -1.60 3.56 -0.66
N VAL A 135 -1.57 2.28 -1.03
CA VAL A 135 -1.67 1.81 -2.42
C VAL A 135 -2.54 0.56 -2.50
N ASP A 136 -3.39 0.49 -3.52
CA ASP A 136 -3.98 -0.76 -4.03
C ASP A 136 -4.20 -0.65 -5.53
N THR A 137 -3.30 -1.26 -6.30
CA THR A 137 -3.27 -1.13 -7.77
C THR A 137 -4.48 -1.75 -8.48
N ALA A 138 -5.39 -2.43 -7.77
CA ALA A 138 -6.63 -2.94 -8.32
C ALA A 138 -7.74 -1.88 -8.40
N LEU A 139 -7.59 -0.76 -7.71
CA LEU A 139 -8.59 0.31 -7.71
C LEU A 139 -8.43 1.23 -8.94
N PRO A 140 -9.51 1.88 -9.39
CA PRO A 140 -9.42 2.87 -10.45
C PRO A 140 -8.77 4.16 -9.93
N PHE A 141 -8.11 4.91 -10.81
CA PHE A 141 -7.68 6.29 -10.52
C PHE A 141 -8.90 7.18 -10.21
N PRO A 142 -8.82 8.07 -9.20
CA PRO A 142 -7.65 8.40 -8.35
C PRO A 142 -7.50 7.56 -7.07
N GLY A 143 -8.33 6.54 -6.86
CA GLY A 143 -8.43 5.84 -5.57
C GLY A 143 -7.36 4.78 -5.28
N PHE A 144 -6.48 4.47 -6.23
CA PHE A 144 -5.46 3.41 -6.06
C PHE A 144 -4.21 3.84 -5.30
N PHE A 145 -4.09 5.13 -4.97
CA PHE A 145 -3.10 5.63 -4.01
C PHE A 145 -3.63 6.86 -3.25
N SER A 146 -3.30 6.98 -1.97
CA SER A 146 -3.66 8.13 -1.12
C SER A 146 -2.76 8.20 0.11
N ASN A 147 -2.50 9.39 0.64
CA ASN A 147 -1.97 9.54 2.00
C ASN A 147 -3.08 9.60 3.07
N ASP A 148 -4.30 9.91 2.64
CA ASP A 148 -5.45 10.16 3.49
C ASP A 148 -6.50 9.07 3.24
N SER A 149 -6.19 7.84 3.64
CA SER A 149 -7.16 6.74 3.58
C SER A 149 -7.80 6.52 4.94
N GLU A 150 -9.06 6.12 4.96
CA GLU A 150 -9.70 5.60 6.17
C GLU A 150 -9.01 4.31 6.65
N PRO A 151 -9.04 4.02 7.97
CA PRO A 151 -8.54 2.77 8.54
C PRO A 151 -9.22 1.56 7.91
N ILE A 152 -8.47 0.48 7.74
CA ILE A 152 -9.00 -0.80 7.32
C ILE A 152 -9.68 -1.46 8.52
N ILE A 153 -11.02 -1.45 8.52
CA ILE A 153 -11.85 -2.02 9.60
C ILE A 153 -12.25 -3.47 9.29
N LEU A 154 -12.42 -3.81 8.00
CA LEU A 154 -12.88 -5.14 7.58
C LEU A 154 -11.69 -6.03 7.22
N GLN A 155 -11.56 -7.14 7.95
CA GLN A 155 -10.65 -8.23 7.64
C GLN A 155 -11.43 -9.51 7.31
N PRO A 156 -10.91 -10.38 6.43
CA PRO A 156 -9.65 -10.24 5.68
C PRO A 156 -9.73 -9.25 4.50
N TYR A 157 -8.60 -8.63 4.15
CA TYR A 157 -8.50 -7.68 3.04
C TYR A 157 -8.62 -8.43 1.71
N GLN A 158 -9.55 -8.02 0.84
CA GLN A 158 -9.76 -8.67 -0.46
C GLN A 158 -8.84 -8.06 -1.53
N MET A 159 -7.81 -8.81 -1.92
CA MET A 159 -6.83 -8.40 -2.91
C MET A 159 -7.15 -9.01 -4.27
N LYS A 160 -7.25 -8.20 -5.33
CA LYS A 160 -7.55 -8.71 -6.69
C LYS A 160 -6.34 -9.42 -7.31
N SER A 161 -6.60 -10.12 -8.42
CA SER A 161 -5.56 -10.73 -9.24
C SER A 161 -4.64 -9.66 -9.83
N HIS A 162 -3.37 -10.02 -10.01
CA HIS A 162 -2.34 -9.16 -10.61
C HIS A 162 -2.25 -7.75 -9.98
N SER A 163 -2.37 -7.67 -8.65
CA SER A 163 -2.30 -6.40 -7.93
C SER A 163 -1.20 -6.38 -6.88
N CYS A 164 -0.93 -5.19 -6.37
CA CYS A 164 -0.08 -4.92 -5.22
C CYS A 164 -0.83 -4.00 -4.25
N ILE A 165 -0.67 -4.26 -2.95
CA ILE A 165 -1.14 -3.37 -1.89
C ILE A 165 0.04 -2.92 -1.03
N LEU A 166 -0.04 -1.68 -0.55
CA LEU A 166 0.88 -1.10 0.41
C LEU A 166 0.07 -0.40 1.49
N LEU A 167 0.26 -0.84 2.73
CA LEU A 167 -0.43 -0.34 3.90
C LEU A 167 0.58 0.23 4.89
N GLU A 168 0.17 1.23 5.64
CA GLU A 168 0.95 1.86 6.70
C GLU A 168 0.17 1.81 8.00
N ALA A 169 0.80 1.32 9.06
CA ALA A 169 0.24 1.41 10.40
C ALA A 169 0.38 2.86 10.88
N ASN A 170 -0.72 3.44 11.33
CA ASN A 170 -0.74 4.79 11.88
C ASN A 170 -1.71 4.85 13.06
N VAL A 171 -1.52 5.83 13.93
CA VAL A 171 -2.41 6.11 15.05
C VAL A 171 -3.82 6.29 14.51
N HIS A 172 -4.76 5.58 15.11
CA HIS A 172 -6.17 5.65 14.80
C HIS A 172 -6.91 6.19 16.02
N ASP A 173 -7.47 7.39 15.89
CA ASP A 173 -8.25 8.01 16.95
C ASP A 173 -9.61 7.28 17.11
N VAL A 174 -9.73 6.49 18.18
CA VAL A 174 -10.97 5.78 18.54
C VAL A 174 -12.09 6.75 18.98
N SER A 175 -11.77 8.02 19.16
CA SER A 175 -12.64 9.05 19.77
C SER A 175 -13.89 9.42 18.95
N PHE A 176 -13.99 9.06 17.67
CA PHE A 176 -15.17 9.35 16.84
C PHE A 176 -16.04 8.15 16.46
N SER A 177 -15.58 6.90 16.67
CA SER A 177 -16.29 5.73 16.13
C SER A 177 -17.55 5.34 16.92
N SER A 178 -17.63 5.67 18.21
CA SER A 178 -18.83 5.38 19.02
C SER A 178 -20.05 6.19 18.59
N THR A 179 -19.86 7.37 18.00
CA THR A 179 -20.95 8.21 17.46
C THR A 179 -21.38 7.80 16.05
N GLY A 180 -20.43 7.35 15.21
CA GLY A 180 -20.71 6.91 13.83
C GLY A 180 -21.48 5.59 13.76
N ILE A 181 -21.12 4.62 14.61
CA ILE A 181 -21.81 3.32 14.66
C ILE A 181 -23.26 3.50 15.16
N HIS A 182 -23.51 4.42 16.10
CA HIS A 182 -24.87 4.70 16.57
C HIS A 182 -25.76 5.36 15.51
N LEU A 183 -25.18 6.24 14.67
CA LEU A 183 -25.91 6.91 13.58
C LEU A 183 -26.20 5.98 12.39
N GLN A 184 -25.32 5.03 12.10
CA GLN A 184 -25.54 4.05 11.03
C GLN A 184 -26.64 3.04 11.40
N ILE A 185 -26.70 2.61 12.66
CA ILE A 185 -27.73 1.68 13.17
C ILE A 185 -29.11 2.37 13.24
N GLN A 186 -29.19 3.65 13.60
CA GLN A 186 -30.44 4.41 13.61
C GLN A 186 -31.00 4.65 12.19
N LYS A 187 -30.15 4.84 11.18
CA LYS A 187 -30.59 4.97 9.77
C LYS A 187 -31.10 3.67 9.17
N GLN A 188 -30.61 2.50 9.59
CA GLN A 188 -31.14 1.22 9.12
C GLN A 188 -32.48 0.84 9.79
N ASN A 189 -32.71 1.24 11.04
CA ASN A 189 -33.98 0.97 11.74
C ASN A 189 -35.14 1.91 11.35
N SER A 190 -34.87 3.04 10.69
CA SER A 190 -35.90 3.98 10.23
C SER A 190 -36.46 3.68 8.83
N PHE A 191 -35.94 2.66 8.14
CA PHE A 191 -36.41 2.23 6.82
C PHE A 191 -37.30 0.97 6.83
N VAL A 192 -37.72 0.50 8.01
CA VAL A 192 -38.55 -0.72 8.17
C VAL A 192 -39.94 -0.41 8.76
N VAL A 193 -40.33 0.86 8.86
CA VAL A 193 -41.71 1.23 9.20
C VAL A 193 -42.22 2.24 8.19
N ASP A 194 -42.74 1.72 7.08
CA ASP A 194 -43.99 2.13 6.42
C ASP A 194 -44.36 1.10 5.33
#